data_AF-A0AAU4XQG2-F1
#
_entry.id   AF-A0AAU4XQG2-F1
#
_cell.length_a   1.000
_cell.length_b   1.000
_cell.length_c   1.000
_cell.angle_alpha   90.00
_cell.angle_beta   90.00
_cell.angle_gamma   90.00
#
_symmetry.space_group_name_H-M   'P 1'
#
loop_
_entity.id
_entity.type
_entity.pdbx_description
1 polymer ?
#
loop_
_entity_poly.entity_id
_entity_poly.type
_entity_poly.pdbx_seq_one_letter_code
_entity_poly.pdbx_strand_id
1 'polypeptide(L)' 'MCTDIAARGHTASWSCSRDNRPGRLLAWTAGFRLEREYVHYVTGSPARHDHLTA' A
#
# COMPACT_ATOMS: atom_id res chain seq x y z
N MET A 1 -3.54 6.46 -12.33
CA MET A 1 -4.01 6.62 -10.93
C MET A 1 -3.67 8.01 -10.38
N CYS A 2 -2.40 8.38 -10.20
CA CYS A 2 -2.02 9.66 -9.57
C CYS A 2 -2.62 10.91 -10.26
N THR A 3 -2.71 10.90 -11.60
CA THR A 3 -3.31 12.00 -12.38
C THR A 3 -4.78 12.25 -12.05
N ASP A 4 -5.58 11.21 -11.83
CA ASP A 4 -7.01 11.36 -11.46
C ASP A 4 -7.15 11.91 -10.04
N ILE A 5 -6.34 11.43 -9.10
CA ILE A 5 -6.32 11.93 -7.71
C ILE A 5 -5.94 13.41 -7.68
N ALA A 6 -4.93 13.80 -8.47
CA ALA A 6 -4.49 15.20 -8.59
C ALA A 6 -5.56 16.07 -9.26
N ALA A 7 -6.25 15.58 -10.29
CA ALA A 7 -7.36 16.29 -10.94
C ALA A 7 -8.52 16.57 -9.99
N ARG A 8 -8.67 15.77 -8.93
CA ARG A 8 -9.64 15.98 -7.84
C ARG A 8 -9.12 16.89 -6.71
N GLY A 9 -7.92 17.46 -6.85
CA GLY A 9 -7.32 18.34 -5.85
C GLY A 9 -6.72 17.62 -4.64
N HIS A 10 -6.46 16.32 -4.75
CA HIS A 10 -5.87 15.51 -3.68
C HIS A 10 -4.43 15.11 -3.98
N THR A 11 -3.67 14.82 -2.93
CA THR A 11 -2.33 14.22 -3.05
C THR A 11 -2.44 12.72 -2.86
N ALA A 12 -1.97 11.95 -3.85
CA ALA A 12 -1.93 10.51 -3.73
C ALA A 12 -0.92 10.08 -2.66
N SER A 13 -1.26 9.05 -1.89
CA SER A 13 -0.35 8.36 -0.99
C SER A 13 -0.40 6.85 -1.24
N TRP A 14 0.63 6.14 -0.80
CA TRP A 14 0.74 4.69 -0.93
C TRP A 14 1.24 4.10 0.38
N SER A 15 0.49 3.15 0.93
CA SER A 15 0.92 2.34 2.07
C SER A 15 1.08 0.88 1.65
N CYS A 16 2.18 0.25 2.07
CA CYS A 16 2.36 -1.20 1.90
C CYS A 16 3.23 -1.76 3.02
N SER A 17 3.08 -3.05 3.30
CA SER A 17 3.91 -3.74 4.28
C SER A 17 5.39 -3.62 3.90
N ARG A 18 6.26 -3.52 4.92
CA ARG A 18 7.71 -3.48 4.74
C ARG A 18 8.18 -4.63 3.85
N ASP A 19 7.65 -5.84 4.01
CA ASP A 19 8.11 -7.02 3.27
C ASP A 19 7.49 -7.18 1.87
N ASN A 20 6.53 -6.32 1.48
CA ASN A 20 5.97 -6.30 0.14
C ASN A 20 6.91 -5.60 -0.86
N ARG A 21 8.04 -6.24 -1.16
CA ARG A 21 9.06 -5.71 -2.09
C ARG A 21 8.48 -5.33 -3.47
N PRO A 22 7.63 -6.14 -4.12
CA PRO A 22 7.02 -5.75 -5.40
C PRO A 22 6.20 -4.46 -5.29
N GLY A 23 5.40 -4.32 -4.23
CA GLY A 23 4.61 -3.10 -3.98
C GLY A 23 5.48 -1.86 -3.78
N ARG A 24 6.57 -1.96 -3.00
CA ARG A 24 7.51 -0.85 -2.81
C ARG A 24 8.19 -0.44 -4.11
N LEU A 25 8.59 -1.41 -4.94
CA LEU A 25 9.22 -1.12 -6.22
C LEU A 25 8.25 -0.39 -7.15
N LEU A 26 7.00 -0.86 -7.22
CA LEU A 26 5.96 -0.20 -8.01
C LEU A 26 5.76 1.24 -7.55
N ALA A 27 5.62 1.47 -6.24
CA ALA A 27 5.50 2.83 -5.68
C ALA A 27 6.69 3.72 -6.06
N TRP A 28 7.92 3.22 -5.96
CA TRP A 28 9.13 3.96 -6.35
C TRP A 28 9.12 4.36 -7.83
N THR A 29 8.79 3.41 -8.71
CA THR A 29 8.71 3.64 -10.18
C THR A 29 7.58 4.59 -10.57
N ALA A 30 6.49 4.62 -9.79
CA ALA A 30 5.38 5.56 -9.95
C ALA A 30 5.68 6.96 -9.37
N GLY A 31 6.88 7.19 -8.83
CA GLY A 31 7.32 8.50 -8.33
C GLY A 31 7.08 8.74 -6.84
N PHE A 32 6.50 7.79 -6.10
CA PHE A 32 6.38 7.90 -4.65
C PHE A 32 7.74 7.80 -3.97
N ARG A 33 7.85 8.40 -2.79
CA ARG A 33 9.01 8.32 -1.91
C ARG A 33 8.58 7.89 -0.52
N LEU A 34 9.50 7.28 0.22
CA LEU A 34 9.24 6.88 1.59
C LEU A 34 9.07 8.14 2.45
N GLU A 35 7.88 8.30 3.01
CA GLU A 35 7.56 9.39 3.93
C GLU A 35 7.61 8.90 5.39
N ARG A 36 6.98 7.75 5.66
CA ARG A 36 6.92 7.17 7.01
C ARG A 36 6.92 5.65 7.01
N GLU A 37 7.67 5.08 7.94
CA GLU A 37 7.56 3.68 8.34
C GLU A 37 6.80 3.61 9.68
N TYR A 38 5.79 2.75 9.75
CA TYR A 38 4.96 2.60 10.94
C TYR A 38 4.47 1.15 11.11
N VAL A 39 4.14 0.78 12.33
CA VAL A 39 3.54 -0.52 12.66
C VAL A 39 2.02 -0.34 12.75
N HIS A 40 1.28 -1.18 12.04
CA HIS A 40 -0.16 -1.25 12.14
C HIS A 40 -0.57 -2.37 13.10
N TYR A 41 -1.13 -2.03 14.25
CA TYR A 41 -1.67 -3.01 15.19
C TYR A 41 -3.09 -3.39 14.77
N VAL A 42 -3.42 -4.68 14.84
CA VAL A 42 -4.77 -5.19 14.62
C VAL A 42 -5.14 -6.05 15.81
N THR A 43 -6.33 -5.83 16.36
CA THR A 43 -6.90 -6.65 17.44
C THR A 43 -8.03 -7.51 16.89
N GLY A 44 -8.14 -8.75 17.37
CA GLY A 44 -9.17 -9.71 16.93
C GLY A 44 -8.56 -11.00 16.39
N SER A 45 -9.41 -11.94 15.98
CA SER A 45 -8.96 -13.19 15.35
C SER A 45 -8.41 -12.87 13.95
N PRO A 46 -7.20 -13.32 13.58
CA PRO A 46 -6.70 -13.15 12.23
C PRO A 46 -7.67 -13.83 11.26
N ALA A 47 -8.15 -13.09 10.28
CA ALA A 47 -8.89 -13.68 9.17
C ALA A 47 -7.91 -14.60 8.43
N ARG A 48 -8.11 -15.92 8.52
CA ARG A 48 -7.45 -16.85 7.61
C ARG A 48 -7.91 -16.49 6.21
N HIS A 49 -7.01 -15.93 5.41
CA HIS A 49 -7.14 -16.03 3.97
C HIS A 49 -6.82 -17.47 3.60
N ASP A 50 -7.83 -18.35 3.73
CA ASP A 50 -7.75 -19.65 3.08
C ASP A 50 -7.62 -19.35 1.59
N HIS A 51 -6.45 -19.67 1.04
CA HIS A 51 -6.17 -19.54 -0.38
C HIS A 51 -7.12 -20.51 -1.09
N LEU A 52 -8.31 -20.03 -1.47
CA LEU A 52 -9.24 -20.77 -2.31
C LEU A 52 -8.53 -20.96 -3.65
N THR A 53 -7.89 -22.11 -3.77
CA THR A 53 -7.34 -22.61 -5.02
C THR A 53 -8.52 -23.26 -5.71
N ALA A 54 -8.99 -22.63 -6.79
CA ALA A 54 -10.02 -23.17 -7.67
C ALA A 54 -9.54 -24.42 -8.42
#